data_AF-A0A8H7L7C5-F1
#
_entry.id   AF-A0A8H7L7C5-F1
#
_cell.length_a   1.000
_cell.length_b   1.000
_cell.length_c   1.000
_cell.angle_alpha   90.00
_cell.angle_beta   90.00
_cell.angle_gamma   90.00
#
_symmetry.space_group_name_H-M   'P 1'
#
loop_
_entity.id
_entity.type
_entity.pdbx_description
1 polymer ?
#
loop_
_entity_poly.entity_id
_entity_poly.type
_entity_poly.pdbx_seq_one_letter_code
_entity_poly.pdbx_strand_id
1 'polypeptide(L)'
;MSAYVVDLRSQFPQSFASSSTSAREFQWRDRALALENELEELRAAREDDRTNQFASLDLARLRDPLAEPSPSSSLTSETSTSKKKRKKIVHPHSISPVDLQSVLRGIDTGRTIPPIEGQSSVLASFHALNNLATLFEDEWNPQVATLLCTATTCAIRNLARFMGNFGSGKYLSIELLRTTSTLVSYFITGILPILISGVGARRRSSSENPDITIAVDDILGRLTTLILVPLIHSYGSITRSLVSNVFLSKHAARSGDGMRSDVRSTVCCLLRKALSDLDHLSALATASLVPAIAGVRERLALEAVRELENMYPQGQSGGDVDPSLSSDATTPILPAQNLDSSGLLSDRIAAVARKDITWYMCSLLHWLYDPLSMSATAIHAAARHESNALRGAILTALSNLCQATSAGRSLYPEMKNACSFESGMLRERCHRPALVDEVSQGMMFAVSEEAWLYYFGNISEDMQA
;
A
#
# COMPACT_ATOMS: atom_id res chain seq x y z
N MET A 1 -14.97 10.33 12.47
CA MET A 1 -13.95 11.28 11.97
C MET A 1 -14.52 12.63 11.51
N SER A 2 -15.68 12.69 10.82
CA SER A 2 -16.29 13.97 10.42
C SER A 2 -16.67 14.88 11.61
N ALA A 3 -17.16 14.32 12.72
CA ALA A 3 -17.45 15.07 13.94
C ALA A 3 -16.19 15.68 14.59
N TYR A 4 -15.06 14.95 14.58
CA TYR A 4 -13.79 15.39 15.13
C TYR A 4 -13.18 16.59 14.34
N VAL A 5 -13.32 16.57 13.01
CA VAL A 5 -12.81 17.66 12.13
C VAL A 5 -13.71 18.90 12.17
N VAL A 6 -15.03 18.73 12.35
CA VAL A 6 -15.97 19.84 12.49
C VAL A 6 -15.79 20.56 13.83
N ASP A 7 -15.48 19.83 14.92
CA ASP A 7 -15.30 20.42 16.25
C ASP A 7 -13.94 21.13 16.40
N LEU A 8 -12.89 20.69 15.69
CA LEU A 8 -11.62 21.43 15.63
C LEU A 8 -11.75 22.78 14.91
N ARG A 9 -12.60 22.88 13.88
CA ARG A 9 -12.80 24.13 13.14
C ARG A 9 -13.66 25.16 13.88
N SER A 10 -14.57 24.73 14.74
CA SER A 10 -15.39 25.64 15.55
C SER A 10 -14.61 26.24 16.73
N GLN A 11 -13.56 25.56 17.20
CA GLN A 11 -12.82 25.95 18.41
C GLN A 11 -11.53 26.76 18.15
N PHE A 12 -11.06 26.85 16.91
CA PHE A 12 -9.97 27.75 16.49
C PHE A 12 -10.47 28.82 15.49
N PRO A 13 -11.28 29.82 15.90
CA PRO A 13 -11.54 30.98 15.06
C PRO A 13 -10.21 31.68 14.76
N GLN A 14 -9.91 31.94 13.49
CA GLN A 14 -8.66 32.58 13.04
C GLN A 14 -8.44 34.03 13.54
N SER A 15 -9.29 34.53 14.44
CA SER A 15 -9.22 35.87 15.01
C SER A 15 -8.64 35.83 16.42
N PHE A 16 -7.33 35.62 16.53
CA PHE A 16 -6.58 35.94 17.74
C PHE A 16 -6.31 37.45 17.77
N ALA A 17 -7.21 38.20 18.39
CA ALA A 17 -6.93 39.56 18.84
C ALA A 17 -7.45 39.75 20.26
N SER A 18 -6.51 39.59 21.20
CA SER A 18 -6.40 40.28 22.50
C SER A 18 -7.49 40.12 23.59
N SER A 19 -7.00 39.73 24.77
CA SER A 19 -7.57 39.91 26.13
C SER A 19 -8.73 39.00 26.56
N SER A 20 -8.41 37.78 27.00
CA SER A 20 -9.05 37.04 28.13
C SER A 20 -8.64 35.55 28.16
N THR A 21 -7.35 35.27 27.96
CA THR A 21 -6.85 33.95 27.52
C THR A 21 -6.77 32.86 28.60
N SER A 22 -6.68 33.16 29.90
CA SER A 22 -6.40 32.10 30.88
C SER A 22 -7.57 31.12 31.08
N ALA A 23 -8.79 31.59 31.28
CA ALA A 23 -9.94 30.72 31.59
C ALA A 23 -10.36 29.81 30.42
N ARG A 24 -10.23 30.28 29.18
CA ARG A 24 -10.49 29.45 27.98
C ARG A 24 -9.38 28.44 27.74
N GLU A 25 -8.14 28.74 28.15
CA GLU A 25 -7.02 27.82 27.96
C GLU A 25 -7.13 26.57 28.85
N PHE A 26 -7.69 26.71 30.05
CA PHE A 26 -7.95 25.57 30.94
C PHE A 26 -9.08 24.67 30.41
N GLN A 27 -10.15 25.24 29.84
CA GLN A 27 -11.29 24.44 29.35
C GLN A 27 -10.94 23.48 28.21
N TRP A 28 -10.07 23.86 27.27
CA TRP A 28 -9.68 22.94 26.19
C TRP A 28 -8.70 21.87 26.68
N ARG A 29 -7.82 22.20 27.64
CA ARG A 29 -6.91 21.23 28.26
C ARG A 29 -7.69 20.16 29.01
N ASP A 30 -8.65 20.56 29.85
CA ASP A 30 -9.48 19.63 30.61
C ASP A 30 -10.30 18.73 29.68
N ARG A 31 -10.79 19.28 28.56
CA ARG A 31 -11.54 18.50 27.57
C ARG A 31 -10.65 17.59 26.73
N ALA A 32 -9.42 18.00 26.42
CA ALA A 32 -8.43 17.15 25.74
C ALA A 32 -8.04 15.96 26.64
N LEU A 33 -7.78 16.20 27.92
CA LEU A 33 -7.53 15.15 28.91
C LEU A 33 -8.72 14.19 29.05
N ALA A 34 -9.95 14.71 29.05
CA ALA A 34 -11.14 13.86 29.09
C ALA A 34 -11.25 12.96 27.84
N LEU A 35 -10.94 13.48 26.65
CA LEU A 35 -10.93 12.70 25.41
C LEU A 35 -9.78 11.69 25.36
N GLU A 36 -8.63 12.00 25.93
CA GLU A 36 -7.51 11.06 26.08
C GLU A 36 -7.90 9.88 26.99
N ASN A 37 -8.54 10.16 28.12
CA ASN A 37 -9.07 9.14 29.03
C ASN A 37 -10.15 8.27 28.35
N GLU A 38 -11.09 8.89 27.62
CA GLU A 38 -12.13 8.14 26.88
C GLU A 38 -11.51 7.25 25.79
N LEU A 39 -10.42 7.71 25.13
CA LEU A 39 -9.68 6.90 24.18
C LEU A 39 -8.94 5.73 24.82
N GLU A 40 -8.35 5.94 26.01
CA GLU A 40 -7.75 4.85 26.79
C GLU A 40 -8.79 3.82 27.23
N GLU A 41 -9.95 4.25 27.72
CA GLU A 41 -11.05 3.37 28.09
C GLU A 41 -11.55 2.56 26.89
N LEU A 42 -11.75 3.19 25.73
CA LEU A 42 -12.16 2.50 24.51
C LEU A 42 -11.10 1.51 23.98
N ARG A 43 -9.81 1.83 24.14
CA ARG A 43 -8.73 0.90 23.80
C ARG A 43 -8.71 -0.29 24.74
N ALA A 44 -8.83 -0.06 26.05
CA ALA A 44 -8.90 -1.12 27.05
C ALA A 44 -10.11 -2.04 26.80
N ALA A 45 -11.29 -1.48 26.52
CA ALA A 45 -12.49 -2.25 26.20
C ALA A 45 -12.32 -3.11 24.93
N ARG A 46 -11.70 -2.57 23.87
CA ARG A 46 -11.43 -3.36 22.66
C ARG A 46 -10.41 -4.47 22.88
N GLU A 47 -9.41 -4.21 23.71
CA GLU A 47 -8.39 -5.22 24.02
C GLU A 47 -9.01 -6.36 24.84
N ASP A 48 -9.92 -6.05 25.77
CA ASP A 48 -10.71 -7.05 26.51
C ASP A 48 -11.64 -7.86 25.57
N ASP A 49 -12.33 -7.21 24.64
CA ASP A 49 -13.11 -7.91 23.62
C ASP A 49 -12.23 -8.84 22.76
N ARG A 50 -11.01 -8.40 22.44
CA ARG A 50 -10.04 -9.18 21.68
C ARG A 50 -9.58 -10.41 22.46
N THR A 51 -9.19 -10.27 23.72
CA THR A 51 -8.77 -11.39 24.56
C THR A 51 -9.92 -12.38 24.79
N ASN A 52 -11.16 -11.89 24.98
CA ASN A 52 -12.35 -12.72 25.09
C ASN A 52 -12.65 -13.53 23.81
N GLN A 53 -12.43 -12.95 22.63
CA GLN A 53 -12.54 -13.68 21.36
C GLN A 53 -11.49 -14.79 21.22
N PHE A 54 -10.23 -14.52 21.60
CA PHE A 54 -9.17 -15.53 21.59
C PHE A 54 -9.45 -16.67 22.59
N ALA A 55 -9.87 -16.36 23.81
CA ALA A 55 -10.24 -17.36 24.80
C ALA A 55 -11.39 -18.25 24.34
N SER A 56 -12.37 -17.69 23.62
CA SER A 56 -13.49 -18.43 23.05
C SER A 56 -13.06 -19.39 21.93
N LEU A 57 -12.05 -19.03 21.14
CA LEU A 57 -11.48 -19.88 20.08
C LEU A 57 -10.66 -21.05 20.66
N ASP A 58 -9.91 -20.83 21.74
CA ASP A 58 -9.15 -21.90 22.40
C ASP A 58 -10.06 -22.91 23.13
N LEU A 59 -11.15 -22.44 23.75
CA LEU A 59 -12.17 -23.34 24.31
C LEU A 59 -12.89 -24.16 23.24
N ALA A 60 -13.08 -23.62 22.03
CA ALA A 60 -13.65 -24.36 20.91
C ALA A 60 -12.69 -25.45 20.38
N ARG A 61 -11.37 -25.23 20.47
CA ARG A 61 -10.35 -26.23 20.09
C ARG A 61 -10.20 -27.36 21.11
N LEU A 62 -10.37 -27.07 22.40
CA LEU A 62 -10.25 -28.08 23.47
C LEU A 62 -11.51 -28.95 23.64
N ARG A 63 -12.64 -28.56 23.04
CA ARG A 63 -13.91 -29.31 23.14
C ARG A 63 -14.05 -30.43 22.11
N ASP A 64 -13.01 -30.76 21.34
CA ASP A 64 -12.95 -31.97 20.52
C ASP A 64 -12.02 -33.04 21.18
N PRO A 65 -12.49 -33.79 22.20
CA PRO A 65 -11.80 -35.00 22.62
C PRO A 65 -12.49 -36.27 22.08
N LEU A 66 -11.67 -37.08 21.42
CA LEU A 66 -11.69 -38.55 21.34
C LEU A 66 -12.99 -39.23 20.87
N ALA A 67 -13.05 -39.54 19.58
CA ALA A 67 -13.71 -40.76 19.11
C ALA A 67 -12.76 -41.95 19.35
N GLU A 68 -13.13 -42.83 20.27
CA GLU A 68 -12.45 -44.11 20.55
C GLU A 68 -12.40 -45.04 19.31
N PRO A 69 -11.30 -45.79 19.11
CA PRO A 69 -11.26 -46.88 18.15
C PRO A 69 -11.85 -48.16 18.76
N SER A 70 -13.05 -48.56 18.33
CA SER A 70 -13.60 -49.88 18.65
C SER A 70 -13.13 -50.95 17.65
N PRO A 71 -12.79 -52.18 18.11
CA PRO A 71 -12.26 -53.24 17.27
C PRO A 71 -13.36 -54.05 16.56
N SER A 72 -12.96 -54.56 15.41
CA SER A 72 -13.69 -55.40 14.48
C SER A 72 -14.03 -56.80 15.03
N SER A 73 -15.30 -57.20 14.95
CA SER A 73 -15.71 -58.60 14.82
C SER A 73 -16.99 -58.75 13.99
N SER A 74 -16.84 -59.49 12.89
CA SER A 74 -17.78 -60.44 12.25
C SER A 74 -19.21 -60.05 11.85
N LEU A 75 -19.44 -60.12 10.52
CA LEU A 75 -20.50 -60.88 9.82
C LEU A 75 -21.98 -60.57 10.13
N THR A 76 -22.68 -59.91 9.19
CA THR A 76 -23.73 -60.47 8.29
C THR A 76 -24.69 -59.38 7.77
N SER A 77 -24.96 -59.46 6.47
CA SER A 77 -26.21 -59.16 5.73
C SER A 77 -26.95 -57.80 5.83
N GLU A 78 -27.38 -57.39 4.63
CA GLU A 78 -28.64 -56.71 4.31
C GLU A 78 -28.75 -55.18 4.37
N THR A 79 -28.60 -54.61 3.17
CA THR A 79 -29.56 -53.69 2.51
C THR A 79 -30.42 -52.80 3.42
N SER A 80 -30.06 -51.51 3.50
CA SER A 80 -31.04 -50.44 3.29
C SER A 80 -30.38 -49.11 2.93
N THR A 81 -30.86 -48.53 1.86
CA THR A 81 -30.49 -47.22 1.31
C THR A 81 -31.02 -46.10 2.19
N SER A 82 -30.15 -45.28 2.78
CA SER A 82 -30.55 -43.99 3.39
C SER A 82 -29.64 -42.85 2.91
N LYS A 83 -30.24 -41.95 2.12
CA LYS A 83 -29.67 -40.69 1.65
C LYS A 83 -29.37 -39.78 2.85
N LYS A 84 -28.13 -39.77 3.33
CA LYS A 84 -27.69 -38.83 4.38
C LYS A 84 -27.29 -37.50 3.74
N LYS A 85 -28.21 -36.53 3.82
CA LYS A 85 -28.05 -35.13 3.39
C LYS A 85 -26.90 -34.49 4.19
N ARG A 86 -25.71 -34.41 3.59
CA ARG A 86 -24.53 -33.73 4.16
C ARG A 86 -24.86 -32.24 4.32
N LYS A 87 -25.00 -31.77 5.56
CA LYS A 87 -25.09 -30.33 5.87
C LYS A 87 -23.75 -29.70 5.49
N LYS A 88 -23.76 -28.87 4.46
CA LYS A 88 -22.64 -28.00 4.05
C LYS A 88 -22.40 -27.04 5.22
N ILE A 89 -21.32 -27.27 5.97
CA ILE A 89 -20.85 -26.34 7.00
C ILE A 89 -20.40 -25.09 6.26
N VAL A 90 -21.12 -23.99 6.50
CA VAL A 90 -20.82 -22.68 5.94
C VAL A 90 -19.69 -22.09 6.77
N HIS A 91 -18.50 -21.92 6.17
CA HIS A 91 -17.40 -21.21 6.82
C HIS A 91 -17.78 -19.73 7.00
N PRO A 92 -17.60 -19.13 8.20
CA PRO A 92 -18.04 -17.77 8.51
C PRO A 92 -17.18 -16.64 7.90
N HIS A 93 -16.30 -16.93 6.93
CA HIS A 93 -15.49 -15.92 6.23
C HIS A 93 -15.61 -16.00 4.70
N SER A 94 -16.78 -16.44 4.21
CA SER A 94 -17.14 -16.33 2.78
C SER A 94 -17.13 -14.85 2.38
N ILE A 95 -16.00 -14.39 1.86
CA ILE A 95 -15.84 -13.11 1.16
C ILE A 95 -17.03 -12.99 0.22
N SER A 96 -17.81 -11.91 0.37
CA SER A 96 -18.94 -11.64 -0.50
C SER A 96 -18.44 -11.71 -1.95
N PRO A 97 -19.00 -12.61 -2.80
CA PRO A 97 -18.53 -12.75 -4.17
C PRO A 97 -18.66 -11.39 -4.83
N VAL A 98 -17.55 -10.86 -5.33
CA VAL A 98 -17.52 -9.60 -6.07
C VAL A 98 -18.57 -9.73 -7.17
N ASP A 99 -19.61 -8.88 -7.14
CA ASP A 99 -20.72 -8.93 -8.10
C ASP A 99 -20.25 -8.41 -9.46
N LEU A 100 -19.44 -9.20 -10.16
CA LEU A 100 -19.03 -8.92 -11.54
C LEU A 100 -20.24 -8.86 -12.46
N GLN A 101 -21.34 -9.54 -12.13
CA GLN A 101 -22.53 -9.42 -12.95
C GLN A 101 -23.04 -7.99 -12.93
N SER A 102 -23.00 -7.27 -11.81
CA SER A 102 -23.35 -5.84 -11.79
C SER A 102 -22.45 -4.98 -12.69
N VAL A 103 -21.15 -5.27 -12.75
CA VAL A 103 -20.16 -4.55 -13.58
C VAL A 103 -20.24 -4.95 -15.06
N LEU A 104 -20.63 -6.19 -15.35
CA LEU A 104 -20.68 -6.79 -16.70
C LEU A 104 -22.07 -6.85 -17.32
N ARG A 105 -23.15 -6.53 -16.59
CA ARG A 105 -24.58 -6.71 -17.00
C ARG A 105 -25.03 -5.94 -18.25
N GLY A 106 -24.13 -5.21 -18.92
CA GLY A 106 -24.41 -4.51 -20.17
C GLY A 106 -24.11 -5.30 -21.45
N ILE A 107 -23.69 -6.57 -21.39
CA ILE A 107 -23.20 -7.30 -22.57
C ILE A 107 -23.91 -8.67 -22.66
N ASP A 108 -24.79 -8.82 -23.67
CA ASP A 108 -25.59 -10.04 -23.93
C ASP A 108 -24.74 -11.27 -24.25
N THR A 109 -25.13 -12.43 -23.70
CA THR A 109 -24.34 -13.68 -23.70
C THR A 109 -24.95 -14.77 -24.58
N GLY A 110 -24.55 -14.79 -25.85
CA GLY A 110 -24.56 -16.01 -26.67
C GLY A 110 -23.28 -16.80 -26.40
N ARG A 111 -23.39 -18.06 -25.97
CA ARG A 111 -22.27 -18.98 -25.68
C ARG A 111 -21.47 -19.29 -26.96
N THR A 112 -20.53 -18.42 -27.30
CA THR A 112 -19.43 -18.71 -28.23
C THR A 112 -18.16 -18.24 -27.54
N ILE A 113 -17.12 -19.08 -27.52
CA ILE A 113 -15.80 -18.71 -26.97
C ILE A 113 -15.23 -17.66 -27.92
N PRO A 114 -15.13 -16.38 -27.52
CA PRO A 114 -14.66 -15.36 -28.44
C PRO A 114 -13.13 -15.52 -28.62
N PRO A 115 -12.59 -15.18 -29.80
CA PRO A 115 -11.15 -15.24 -30.04
C PRO A 115 -10.42 -14.32 -29.04
N ILE A 116 -9.39 -14.88 -28.39
CA ILE A 116 -8.61 -14.24 -27.30
C ILE A 116 -7.62 -13.21 -27.86
N GLU A 117 -7.25 -13.32 -29.14
CA GLU A 117 -6.37 -12.38 -29.83
C GLU A 117 -7.14 -11.17 -30.38
N GLY A 118 -6.71 -9.96 -30.03
CA GLY A 118 -7.19 -8.71 -30.63
C GLY A 118 -8.32 -7.98 -29.90
N GLN A 119 -8.81 -8.49 -28.76
CA GLN A 119 -9.80 -7.76 -27.97
C GLN A 119 -9.13 -6.57 -27.26
N SER A 120 -9.38 -5.35 -27.74
CA SER A 120 -8.91 -4.11 -27.13
C SER A 120 -9.78 -3.63 -25.96
N SER A 121 -10.95 -4.26 -25.76
CA SER A 121 -11.90 -3.90 -24.70
C SER A 121 -11.60 -4.63 -23.40
N VAL A 122 -11.47 -3.88 -22.30
CA VAL A 122 -11.34 -4.41 -20.94
C VAL A 122 -12.51 -5.33 -20.61
N LEU A 123 -13.74 -4.87 -20.83
CA LEU A 123 -14.94 -5.63 -20.49
C LEU A 123 -15.01 -6.96 -21.24
N ALA A 124 -14.66 -6.96 -22.53
CA ALA A 124 -14.62 -8.20 -23.32
C ALA A 124 -13.59 -9.20 -22.78
N SER A 125 -12.41 -8.70 -22.37
CA SER A 125 -11.35 -9.53 -21.79
C SER A 125 -11.76 -10.17 -20.47
N PHE A 126 -12.42 -9.41 -19.59
CA PHE A 126 -12.92 -9.92 -18.31
C PHE A 126 -14.13 -10.84 -18.47
N HIS A 127 -14.97 -10.60 -19.48
CA HIS A 127 -16.06 -11.49 -19.82
C HIS A 127 -15.54 -12.84 -20.33
N ALA A 128 -14.55 -12.83 -21.24
CA ALA A 128 -13.88 -14.04 -21.71
C ALA A 128 -13.22 -14.79 -20.55
N LEU A 129 -12.57 -14.06 -19.65
CA LEU A 129 -11.94 -14.61 -18.46
C LEU A 129 -12.95 -15.28 -17.52
N ASN A 130 -14.09 -14.62 -17.27
CA ASN A 130 -15.14 -15.18 -16.44
C ASN A 130 -15.73 -16.46 -17.05
N ASN A 131 -15.94 -16.49 -18.38
CA ASN A 131 -16.42 -17.70 -19.05
C ASN A 131 -15.40 -18.84 -18.94
N LEU A 132 -14.11 -18.57 -19.12
CA LEU A 132 -13.06 -19.58 -18.93
C LEU A 132 -12.98 -20.06 -17.48
N ALA A 133 -13.14 -19.18 -16.50
CA ALA A 133 -13.18 -19.54 -15.08
C ALA A 133 -14.37 -20.46 -14.77
N THR A 134 -15.56 -20.19 -15.32
CA THR A 134 -16.73 -21.07 -15.10
C THR A 134 -16.56 -22.46 -15.72
N LEU A 135 -15.89 -22.57 -16.87
CA LEU A 135 -15.58 -23.87 -17.49
C LEU A 135 -14.59 -24.69 -16.65
N PHE A 136 -13.88 -24.03 -15.74
CA PHE A 136 -12.83 -24.63 -14.93
C PHE A 136 -13.35 -25.28 -13.64
N GLU A 137 -14.57 -24.91 -13.21
CA GLU A 137 -15.18 -25.48 -12.00
C GLU A 137 -15.54 -26.96 -12.16
N ASP A 138 -15.79 -27.40 -13.40
CA ASP A 138 -16.29 -28.74 -13.69
C ASP A 138 -15.16 -29.79 -13.78
N GLU A 139 -14.08 -29.54 -14.53
CA GLU A 139 -12.94 -30.46 -14.66
C GLU A 139 -11.61 -29.74 -14.97
N TRP A 140 -10.52 -30.13 -14.29
CA TRP A 140 -9.18 -29.60 -14.57
C TRP A 140 -8.67 -30.08 -15.93
N ASN A 141 -8.48 -29.15 -16.86
CA ASN A 141 -7.87 -29.41 -18.17
C ASN A 141 -6.64 -28.51 -18.40
N PRO A 142 -5.44 -29.06 -18.68
CA PRO A 142 -4.22 -28.28 -18.85
C PRO A 142 -4.28 -27.28 -20.03
N GLN A 143 -5.04 -27.60 -21.08
CA GLN A 143 -5.24 -26.67 -22.21
C GLN A 143 -6.08 -25.48 -21.77
N VAL A 144 -7.14 -25.71 -20.99
CA VAL A 144 -7.99 -24.64 -20.44
C VAL A 144 -7.20 -23.80 -19.44
N ALA A 145 -6.30 -24.40 -18.65
CA ALA A 145 -5.42 -23.66 -17.73
C ALA A 145 -4.49 -22.71 -18.49
N THR A 146 -3.91 -23.18 -19.59
CA THR A 146 -3.04 -22.36 -20.46
C THR A 146 -3.82 -21.20 -21.10
N LEU A 147 -5.05 -21.46 -21.57
CA LEU A 147 -5.96 -20.43 -22.07
C LEU A 147 -6.33 -19.41 -20.98
N LEU A 148 -6.59 -19.87 -19.75
CA LEU A 148 -6.91 -19.02 -18.61
C LEU A 148 -5.73 -18.11 -18.24
N CYS A 149 -4.50 -18.63 -18.21
CA CYS A 149 -3.29 -17.81 -17.99
C CYS A 149 -3.12 -16.75 -19.08
N THR A 150 -3.33 -17.14 -20.34
CA THR A 150 -3.21 -16.23 -21.50
C THR A 150 -4.29 -15.14 -21.45
N ALA A 151 -5.53 -15.51 -21.17
CA ALA A 151 -6.65 -14.58 -21.02
C ALA A 151 -6.42 -13.62 -19.84
N THR A 152 -5.90 -14.11 -18.72
CA THR A 152 -5.57 -13.30 -17.53
C THR A 152 -4.50 -12.26 -17.87
N THR A 153 -3.43 -12.71 -18.53
CA THR A 153 -2.35 -11.82 -19.01
C THR A 153 -2.88 -10.75 -19.97
N CYS A 154 -3.77 -11.12 -20.90
CA CYS A 154 -4.40 -10.18 -21.82
C CYS A 154 -5.28 -9.16 -21.07
N ALA A 155 -6.09 -9.63 -20.12
CA ALA A 155 -6.96 -8.78 -19.33
C ALA A 155 -6.19 -7.79 -18.44
N ILE A 156 -5.06 -8.19 -17.83
CA ILE A 156 -4.17 -7.28 -17.10
C ILE A 156 -3.59 -6.21 -18.03
N ARG A 157 -3.12 -6.59 -19.22
CA ARG A 157 -2.58 -5.62 -20.20
C ARG A 157 -3.66 -4.63 -20.66
N ASN A 158 -4.88 -5.10 -20.91
CA ASN A 158 -5.97 -4.25 -21.31
C ASN A 158 -6.43 -3.33 -20.17
N LEU A 159 -6.44 -3.81 -18.93
CA LEU A 159 -6.72 -2.99 -17.75
C LEU A 159 -5.65 -1.90 -17.58
N ALA A 160 -4.37 -2.24 -17.72
CA ALA A 160 -3.28 -1.26 -17.67
C ALA A 160 -3.40 -0.20 -18.78
N ARG A 161 -3.75 -0.61 -20.01
CA ARG A 161 -4.02 0.34 -21.12
C ARG A 161 -5.22 1.24 -20.83
N PHE A 162 -6.26 0.70 -20.20
CA PHE A 162 -7.48 1.44 -19.84
C PHE A 162 -7.26 2.46 -18.74
N MET A 163 -6.42 2.13 -17.75
CA MET A 163 -5.94 3.11 -16.77
C MET A 163 -5.15 4.24 -17.45
N GLY A 164 -4.57 3.97 -18.62
CA GLY A 164 -3.76 4.90 -19.39
C GLY A 164 -2.37 5.10 -18.78
N ASN A 165 -1.55 5.91 -19.45
CA ASN A 165 -0.24 6.27 -18.92
C ASN A 165 -0.43 7.18 -17.69
N PHE A 166 -0.31 6.63 -16.49
CA PHE A 166 -0.26 7.35 -15.21
C PHE A 166 0.73 8.54 -15.23
N GLY A 167 1.79 8.44 -16.02
CA GLY A 167 2.79 9.50 -16.20
C GLY A 167 2.38 10.63 -17.16
N SER A 168 1.27 10.50 -17.91
CA SER A 168 0.87 11.50 -18.92
C SER A 168 0.25 12.78 -18.34
N GLY A 169 0.11 12.87 -17.01
CA GLY A 169 -0.53 14.01 -16.34
C GLY A 169 -2.05 14.12 -16.60
N LYS A 170 -2.64 13.17 -17.33
CA LYS A 170 -4.10 13.04 -17.44
C LYS A 170 -4.68 12.61 -16.11
N TYR A 171 -5.78 13.26 -15.72
CA TYR A 171 -6.47 13.00 -14.47
C TYR A 171 -7.15 11.63 -14.50
N LEU A 172 -6.89 10.84 -13.48
CA LEU A 172 -7.64 9.62 -13.21
C LEU A 172 -9.01 10.03 -12.66
N SER A 173 -10.07 9.40 -13.14
CA SER A 173 -11.39 9.55 -12.51
C SER A 173 -11.50 8.61 -11.31
N ILE A 174 -12.25 9.02 -10.28
CA ILE A 174 -12.56 8.16 -9.13
C ILE A 174 -13.22 6.86 -9.61
N GLU A 175 -14.11 6.96 -10.60
CA GLU A 175 -14.83 5.81 -11.13
C GLU A 175 -13.88 4.80 -11.79
N LEU A 176 -12.95 5.28 -12.62
CA LEU A 176 -11.91 4.45 -13.24
C LEU A 176 -11.09 3.69 -12.19
N LEU A 177 -10.69 4.37 -11.11
CA LEU A 177 -9.94 3.74 -10.02
C LEU A 177 -10.78 2.71 -9.24
N ARG A 178 -12.06 2.98 -9.01
CA ARG A 178 -12.98 2.02 -8.38
C ARG A 178 -13.20 0.79 -9.25
N THR A 179 -13.49 0.97 -10.53
CA THR A 179 -13.60 -0.14 -11.49
C THR A 179 -12.31 -0.95 -11.49
N THR A 180 -11.16 -0.28 -11.56
CA THR A 180 -9.87 -0.97 -11.53
C THR A 180 -9.65 -1.74 -10.24
N SER A 181 -10.01 -1.18 -9.08
CA SER A 181 -9.93 -1.88 -7.79
C SER A 181 -10.79 -3.15 -7.78
N THR A 182 -12.01 -3.09 -8.30
CA THR A 182 -12.90 -4.26 -8.39
C THR A 182 -12.32 -5.32 -9.31
N LEU A 183 -11.77 -4.92 -10.46
CA LEU A 183 -11.20 -5.83 -11.45
C LEU A 183 -9.89 -6.47 -10.97
N VAL A 184 -9.02 -5.71 -10.30
CA VAL A 184 -7.81 -6.23 -9.64
C VAL A 184 -8.18 -7.23 -8.55
N SER A 185 -9.17 -6.89 -7.73
CA SER A 185 -9.67 -7.79 -6.69
C SER A 185 -10.18 -9.09 -7.27
N TYR A 186 -10.97 -9.03 -8.34
CA TYR A 186 -11.44 -10.22 -9.04
C TYR A 186 -10.32 -11.12 -9.57
N PHE A 187 -9.23 -10.54 -10.10
CA PHE A 187 -8.08 -11.35 -10.49
C PHE A 187 -7.49 -12.10 -9.29
N ILE A 188 -7.26 -11.39 -8.18
CA ILE A 188 -6.56 -11.93 -7.03
C ILE A 188 -7.43 -12.93 -6.26
N THR A 189 -8.72 -12.65 -6.07
CA THR A 189 -9.61 -13.48 -5.23
C THR A 189 -10.48 -14.45 -6.02
N GLY A 190 -10.65 -14.24 -7.33
CA GLY A 190 -11.45 -15.09 -8.19
C GLY A 190 -10.61 -15.99 -9.08
N ILE A 191 -9.72 -15.40 -9.89
CA ILE A 191 -9.02 -16.13 -10.96
C ILE A 191 -7.76 -16.84 -10.45
N LEU A 192 -6.93 -16.18 -9.66
CA LEU A 192 -5.71 -16.79 -9.13
C LEU A 192 -6.01 -18.04 -8.28
N PRO A 193 -6.98 -18.08 -7.37
CA PRO A 193 -7.28 -19.28 -6.59
C PRO A 193 -7.64 -20.49 -7.45
N ILE A 194 -8.30 -20.27 -8.60
CA ILE A 194 -8.62 -21.34 -9.56
C ILE A 194 -7.34 -21.93 -10.15
N LEU A 195 -6.42 -21.07 -10.59
CA LEU A 195 -5.11 -21.47 -11.12
C LEU A 195 -4.27 -22.20 -10.07
N ILE A 196 -4.27 -21.71 -8.82
CA ILE A 196 -3.54 -22.29 -7.69
C ILE A 196 -4.12 -23.65 -7.27
N SER A 197 -5.44 -23.76 -7.17
CA SER A 197 -6.10 -25.01 -6.73
C SER A 197 -5.79 -26.18 -7.65
N GLY A 198 -5.58 -25.89 -8.92
CA GLY A 198 -5.07 -26.81 -9.92
C GLY A 198 -3.75 -27.49 -9.62
N VAL A 199 -2.82 -26.70 -9.07
CA VAL A 199 -1.48 -27.17 -8.69
C VAL A 199 -1.60 -28.18 -7.54
N GLY A 200 -2.50 -27.92 -6.58
CA GLY A 200 -2.70 -28.77 -5.41
C GLY A 200 -3.38 -30.11 -5.70
N ALA A 201 -4.41 -30.12 -6.57
CA ALA A 201 -5.17 -31.34 -6.89
C ALA A 201 -4.30 -32.43 -7.55
N ARG A 202 -3.24 -32.03 -8.26
CA ARG A 202 -2.36 -32.92 -9.04
C ARG A 202 -1.27 -33.60 -8.21
N ARG A 203 -1.04 -33.21 -6.95
CA ARG A 203 0.03 -33.79 -6.11
C ARG A 203 -0.06 -35.29 -5.86
N ARG A 204 -1.17 -35.96 -6.19
CA ARG A 204 -1.30 -37.42 -6.12
C ARG A 204 -0.83 -38.16 -7.37
N SER A 205 -0.60 -37.47 -8.50
CA SER A 205 -0.02 -38.05 -9.71
C SER A 205 1.35 -37.38 -9.97
N SER A 206 2.42 -38.14 -9.75
CA SER A 206 3.81 -37.75 -9.45
C SER A 206 4.61 -36.89 -10.46
N SER A 207 4.00 -35.99 -11.22
CA SER A 207 4.75 -34.95 -11.93
C SER A 207 4.19 -33.58 -11.57
N GLU A 208 4.86 -32.87 -10.64
CA GLU A 208 4.66 -31.43 -10.50
C GLU A 208 4.88 -30.81 -11.88
N ASN A 209 3.90 -30.00 -12.34
CA ASN A 209 3.94 -29.37 -13.65
C ASN A 209 4.50 -27.96 -13.46
N PRO A 210 5.82 -27.72 -13.62
CA PRO A 210 6.47 -26.45 -13.30
C PRO A 210 5.91 -25.28 -14.10
N ASP A 211 5.24 -25.55 -15.22
CA ASP A 211 4.71 -24.52 -16.11
C ASP A 211 3.64 -23.62 -15.47
N ILE A 212 2.83 -24.15 -14.54
CA ILE A 212 1.71 -23.38 -13.95
C ILE A 212 2.20 -22.42 -12.87
N THR A 213 3.15 -22.84 -12.05
CA THR A 213 3.73 -21.96 -11.02
C THR A 213 4.47 -20.79 -11.66
N ILE A 214 5.22 -21.05 -12.74
CA ILE A 214 5.86 -20.02 -13.56
C ILE A 214 4.82 -19.08 -14.19
N ALA A 215 3.70 -19.62 -14.69
CA ALA A 215 2.65 -18.79 -15.27
C ALA A 215 1.96 -17.88 -14.23
N VAL A 216 1.71 -18.39 -13.02
CA VAL A 216 1.15 -17.58 -11.92
C VAL A 216 2.13 -16.50 -11.49
N ASP A 217 3.42 -16.81 -11.40
CA ASP A 217 4.47 -15.84 -11.11
C ASP A 217 4.55 -14.74 -12.19
N ASP A 218 4.51 -15.10 -13.49
CA ASP A 218 4.44 -14.10 -14.58
C ASP A 218 3.18 -13.22 -14.49
N ILE A 219 2.03 -13.79 -14.12
CA ILE A 219 0.78 -13.03 -13.92
C ILE A 219 0.93 -12.03 -12.77
N LEU A 220 1.48 -12.47 -11.62
CA LEU A 220 1.74 -11.60 -10.46
C LEU A 220 2.76 -10.51 -10.80
N GLY A 221 3.83 -10.85 -11.52
CA GLY A 221 4.82 -9.91 -12.03
C GLY A 221 4.20 -8.86 -12.95
N ARG A 222 3.29 -9.25 -13.84
CA ARG A 222 2.56 -8.31 -14.72
C ARG A 222 1.58 -7.42 -13.95
N LEU A 223 0.82 -7.97 -13.01
CA LEU A 223 -0.06 -7.18 -12.15
C LEU A 223 0.73 -6.12 -11.39
N THR A 224 1.88 -6.51 -10.85
CA THR A 224 2.78 -5.61 -10.11
C THR A 224 3.33 -4.52 -11.01
N THR A 225 3.95 -4.88 -12.14
CA THR A 225 4.66 -3.94 -13.01
C THR A 225 3.76 -3.05 -13.84
N LEU A 226 2.59 -3.53 -14.28
CA LEU A 226 1.71 -2.78 -15.18
C LEU A 226 0.63 -1.99 -14.44
N ILE A 227 0.31 -2.33 -13.19
CA ILE A 227 -0.80 -1.72 -12.44
C ILE A 227 -0.32 -1.16 -11.10
N LEU A 228 0.19 -2.01 -10.20
CA LEU A 228 0.44 -1.61 -8.81
C LEU A 228 1.61 -0.61 -8.68
N VAL A 229 2.73 -0.85 -9.36
CA VAL A 229 3.89 0.07 -9.35
C VAL A 229 3.56 1.42 -10.00
N PRO A 230 2.93 1.49 -11.19
CA PRO A 230 2.46 2.75 -11.74
C PRO A 230 1.54 3.54 -10.82
N LEU A 231 0.69 2.88 -10.02
CA LEU A 231 -0.14 3.55 -9.03
C LEU A 231 0.68 4.23 -7.94
N ILE A 232 1.73 3.55 -7.42
CA ILE A 232 2.66 4.12 -6.45
C ILE A 232 3.32 5.39 -7.03
N HIS A 233 3.91 5.29 -8.23
CA HIS A 233 4.57 6.42 -8.89
C HIS A 233 3.60 7.57 -9.23
N SER A 234 2.34 7.26 -9.52
CA SER A 234 1.32 8.26 -9.83
C SER A 234 0.97 9.16 -8.64
N TYR A 235 1.15 8.68 -7.40
CA TYR A 235 0.76 9.43 -6.22
C TYR A 235 1.49 10.78 -6.16
N GLY A 236 2.79 10.80 -6.49
CA GLY A 236 3.59 12.01 -6.49
C GLY A 236 3.14 13.05 -7.51
N SER A 237 2.69 12.64 -8.70
CA SER A 237 2.17 13.55 -9.71
C SER A 237 0.78 14.07 -9.34
N ILE A 238 -0.09 13.19 -8.80
CA ILE A 238 -1.43 13.53 -8.32
C ILE A 238 -1.35 14.56 -7.19
N THR A 239 -0.54 14.32 -6.16
CA THR A 239 -0.38 15.23 -5.03
C THR A 239 0.17 16.58 -5.47
N ARG A 240 1.23 16.62 -6.30
CA ARG A 240 1.78 17.89 -6.80
C ARG A 240 0.74 18.68 -7.59
N SER A 241 -0.02 18.03 -8.47
CA SER A 241 -1.10 18.67 -9.22
C SER A 241 -2.18 19.22 -8.28
N LEU A 242 -2.64 18.43 -7.31
CA LEU A 242 -3.67 18.85 -6.36
C LEU A 242 -3.21 20.05 -5.52
N VAL A 243 -2.03 19.97 -4.91
CA VAL A 243 -1.48 21.06 -4.08
C VAL A 243 -1.29 22.32 -4.93
N SER A 244 -0.74 22.18 -6.14
CA SER A 244 -0.61 23.31 -7.08
C SER A 244 -1.97 23.95 -7.39
N ASN A 245 -3.00 23.16 -7.67
CA ASN A 245 -4.34 23.69 -7.92
C ASN A 245 -4.88 24.42 -6.68
N VAL A 246 -4.72 23.86 -5.47
CA VAL A 246 -5.19 24.50 -4.23
C VAL A 246 -4.52 25.87 -4.00
N PHE A 247 -3.20 25.97 -4.21
CA PHE A 247 -2.47 27.22 -3.95
C PHE A 247 -2.58 28.25 -5.10
N LEU A 248 -2.70 27.82 -6.36
CA LEU A 248 -2.78 28.70 -7.53
C LEU A 248 -4.22 29.06 -7.94
N SER A 249 -5.25 28.36 -7.41
CA SER A 249 -6.66 28.56 -7.79
C SER A 249 -7.29 29.89 -7.37
N LYS A 250 -6.57 30.84 -6.77
CA LYS A 250 -7.10 32.19 -6.48
C LYS A 250 -7.68 32.88 -7.72
N HIS A 251 -7.28 32.48 -8.94
CA HIS A 251 -7.85 32.94 -10.20
C HIS A 251 -8.84 31.95 -10.86
N ALA A 252 -8.89 30.68 -10.44
CA ALA A 252 -9.71 29.64 -11.04
C ALA A 252 -11.17 29.61 -10.53
N ALA A 253 -11.48 30.32 -9.43
CA ALA A 253 -12.85 30.41 -8.89
C ALA A 253 -13.88 31.01 -9.86
N ARG A 254 -13.44 31.59 -11.00
CA ARG A 254 -14.32 32.15 -12.04
C ARG A 254 -14.62 31.19 -13.19
N SER A 255 -13.76 30.21 -13.46
CA SER A 255 -14.08 29.16 -14.41
C SER A 255 -14.80 28.06 -13.63
N GLY A 256 -16.10 27.89 -13.84
CA GLY A 256 -16.88 26.77 -13.27
C GLY A 256 -16.44 25.38 -13.74
N ASP A 257 -15.21 25.25 -14.24
CA ASP A 257 -14.58 24.00 -14.60
C ASP A 257 -14.09 23.33 -13.31
N GLY A 258 -14.66 22.15 -13.05
CA GLY A 258 -14.87 21.61 -11.71
C GLY A 258 -13.60 21.46 -10.87
N MET A 259 -13.76 21.75 -9.57
CA MET A 259 -12.78 21.37 -8.55
C MET A 259 -12.48 19.88 -8.70
N ARG A 260 -11.25 19.58 -9.14
CA ARG A 260 -10.83 18.21 -9.42
C ARG A 260 -11.02 17.37 -8.17
N SER A 261 -11.68 16.22 -8.33
CA SER A 261 -11.90 15.31 -7.23
C SER A 261 -10.56 14.78 -6.72
N ASP A 262 -10.35 14.83 -5.41
CA ASP A 262 -9.16 14.26 -4.78
C ASP A 262 -9.19 12.73 -4.90
N VAL A 263 -8.34 12.19 -5.79
CA VAL A 263 -8.27 10.75 -6.06
C VAL A 263 -7.28 10.00 -5.16
N ARG A 264 -6.48 10.71 -4.35
CA ARG A 264 -5.40 10.11 -3.55
C ARG A 264 -5.92 9.02 -2.61
N SER A 265 -7.05 9.29 -1.95
CA SER A 265 -7.71 8.31 -1.09
C SER A 265 -8.13 7.06 -1.85
N THR A 266 -8.56 7.20 -3.10
CA THR A 266 -9.01 6.06 -3.93
C THR A 266 -7.83 5.22 -4.41
N VAL A 267 -6.71 5.86 -4.80
CA VAL A 267 -5.44 5.16 -5.12
C VAL A 267 -4.95 4.37 -3.89
N CYS A 268 -4.96 5.01 -2.71
CA CYS A 268 -4.60 4.38 -1.46
C CYS A 268 -5.49 3.16 -1.14
N CYS A 269 -6.82 3.31 -1.26
CA CYS A 269 -7.76 2.22 -1.05
C CYS A 269 -7.56 1.05 -2.03
N LEU A 270 -7.25 1.34 -3.30
CA LEU A 270 -6.97 0.31 -4.30
C LEU A 270 -5.74 -0.51 -3.90
N LEU A 271 -4.61 0.15 -3.60
CA LEU A 271 -3.39 -0.56 -3.19
C LEU A 271 -3.60 -1.37 -1.91
N ARG A 272 -4.24 -0.78 -0.90
CA ARG A 272 -4.54 -1.48 0.36
C ARG A 272 -5.42 -2.71 0.12
N LYS A 273 -6.43 -2.58 -0.74
CA LYS A 273 -7.30 -3.71 -1.10
C LYS A 273 -6.53 -4.79 -1.85
N ALA A 274 -5.69 -4.43 -2.82
CA ALA A 274 -4.87 -5.38 -3.55
C ALA A 274 -3.91 -6.15 -2.63
N LEU A 275 -3.28 -5.47 -1.67
CA LEU A 275 -2.42 -6.10 -0.65
C LEU A 275 -3.22 -7.06 0.23
N SER A 276 -4.37 -6.62 0.76
CA SER A 276 -5.25 -7.49 1.55
C SER A 276 -5.74 -8.71 0.77
N ASP A 277 -6.06 -8.55 -0.51
CA ASP A 277 -6.49 -9.66 -1.36
C ASP A 277 -5.32 -10.63 -1.62
N LEU A 278 -4.08 -10.13 -1.76
CA LEU A 278 -2.87 -10.97 -1.88
C LEU A 278 -2.57 -11.75 -0.60
N ASP A 279 -2.87 -11.18 0.57
CA ASP A 279 -2.69 -11.86 1.85
C ASP A 279 -3.68 -13.01 2.02
N HIS A 280 -4.93 -12.79 1.62
CA HIS A 280 -5.92 -13.86 1.51
C HIS A 280 -5.49 -14.94 0.52
N LEU A 281 -4.93 -14.55 -0.63
CA LEU A 281 -4.39 -15.50 -1.59
C LEU A 281 -3.22 -16.30 -1.01
N SER A 282 -2.32 -15.66 -0.26
CA SER A 282 -1.17 -16.30 0.37
C SER A 282 -1.60 -17.38 1.37
N ALA A 283 -2.71 -17.18 2.08
CA ALA A 283 -3.26 -18.18 2.99
C ALA A 283 -3.80 -19.43 2.26
N LEU A 284 -4.18 -19.28 0.99
CA LEU A 284 -4.69 -20.36 0.12
C LEU A 284 -3.61 -20.98 -0.78
N ALA A 285 -2.49 -20.28 -0.94
CA ALA A 285 -1.43 -20.67 -1.86
C ALA A 285 -0.68 -21.93 -1.40
N THR A 286 -0.25 -22.75 -2.37
CA THR A 286 0.70 -23.83 -2.09
C THR A 286 2.06 -23.23 -1.70
N ALA A 287 2.85 -23.93 -0.88
CA ALA A 287 4.17 -23.47 -0.44
C ALA A 287 5.09 -23.01 -1.59
N SER A 288 4.91 -23.55 -2.80
CA SER A 288 5.68 -23.16 -4.00
C SER A 288 5.36 -21.76 -4.55
N LEU A 289 4.16 -21.23 -4.28
CA LEU A 289 3.69 -19.94 -4.79
C LEU A 289 3.79 -18.81 -3.78
N VAL A 290 3.94 -19.14 -2.51
CA VAL A 290 4.09 -18.14 -1.45
C VAL A 290 5.29 -17.21 -1.70
N PRO A 291 6.46 -17.69 -2.18
CA PRO A 291 7.58 -16.80 -2.53
C PRO A 291 7.23 -15.79 -3.62
N ALA A 292 6.44 -16.18 -4.63
CA ALA A 292 6.01 -15.27 -5.69
C ALA A 292 5.11 -14.14 -5.15
N ILE A 293 4.17 -14.49 -4.25
CA ILE A 293 3.30 -13.51 -3.58
C ILE A 293 4.10 -12.58 -2.67
N ALA A 294 5.05 -13.12 -1.89
CA ALA A 294 5.96 -12.31 -1.07
C ALA A 294 6.82 -11.37 -1.94
N GLY A 295 7.31 -11.84 -3.08
CA GLY A 295 8.08 -11.04 -4.04
C GLY A 295 7.31 -9.84 -4.59
N VAL A 296 5.98 -9.94 -4.75
CA VAL A 296 5.13 -8.78 -5.09
C VAL A 296 5.24 -7.70 -4.01
N ARG A 297 5.10 -8.07 -2.73
CA ARG A 297 5.17 -7.12 -1.60
C ARG A 297 6.54 -6.46 -1.51
N GLU A 298 7.60 -7.25 -1.58
CA GLU A 298 8.98 -6.73 -1.57
C GLU A 298 9.23 -5.78 -2.74
N ARG A 299 8.69 -6.08 -3.93
CA ARG A 299 8.83 -5.18 -5.07
C ARG A 299 8.10 -3.86 -4.85
N LEU A 300 6.88 -3.89 -4.33
CA LEU A 300 6.13 -2.67 -4.01
C LEU A 300 6.83 -1.85 -2.92
N ALA A 301 7.43 -2.51 -1.94
CA ALA A 301 8.21 -1.86 -0.88
C ALA A 301 9.44 -1.16 -1.48
N LEU A 302 10.21 -1.85 -2.33
CA LEU A 302 11.35 -1.25 -3.01
C LEU A 302 10.95 -0.03 -3.83
N GLU A 303 9.84 -0.09 -4.58
CA GLU A 303 9.39 1.06 -5.37
C GLU A 303 8.92 2.23 -4.50
N ALA A 304 8.26 1.97 -3.37
CA ALA A 304 7.90 3.01 -2.42
C ALA A 304 9.14 3.67 -1.78
N VAL A 305 10.19 2.89 -1.47
CA VAL A 305 11.47 3.44 -0.97
C VAL A 305 12.17 4.25 -2.06
N ARG A 306 12.20 3.79 -3.31
CA ARG A 306 12.78 4.54 -4.43
C ARG A 306 12.08 5.88 -4.63
N GLU A 307 10.75 5.93 -4.49
CA GLU A 307 10.02 7.19 -4.54
C GLU A 307 10.40 8.12 -3.38
N LEU A 308 10.65 7.59 -2.18
CA LEU A 308 11.19 8.39 -1.07
C LEU A 308 12.60 8.91 -1.37
N GLU A 309 13.51 8.07 -1.87
CA GLU A 309 14.87 8.48 -2.26
C GLU A 309 14.85 9.55 -3.35
N ASN A 310 13.98 9.42 -4.36
CA ASN A 310 13.80 10.40 -5.42
C ASN A 310 13.38 11.78 -4.88
N MET A 311 12.65 11.82 -3.75
CA MET A 311 12.24 13.06 -3.09
C MET A 311 13.33 13.68 -2.22
N TYR A 312 14.26 12.87 -1.72
CA TYR A 312 15.36 13.29 -0.86
C TYR A 312 16.68 12.80 -1.47
N PRO A 313 17.07 13.34 -2.64
CA PRO A 313 18.33 12.96 -3.24
C PRO A 313 19.43 13.20 -2.22
N GLN A 314 20.27 12.19 -2.00
CA GLN A 314 21.49 12.37 -1.23
C GLN A 314 22.21 13.56 -1.85
N GLY A 315 22.32 14.64 -1.09
CA GLY A 315 23.13 15.78 -1.50
C GLY A 315 24.50 15.20 -1.78
N GLN A 316 24.85 15.07 -3.06
CA GLN A 316 26.18 14.63 -3.47
C GLN A 316 27.10 15.68 -2.87
N SER A 317 27.64 15.34 -1.69
CA SER A 317 28.59 16.15 -0.95
C SER A 317 29.64 16.55 -1.96
N GLY A 318 29.75 17.86 -2.16
CA GLY A 318 30.34 18.49 -3.34
C GLY A 318 31.50 17.71 -3.91
N GLY A 319 31.39 17.33 -5.18
CA GLY A 319 32.59 17.15 -5.98
C GLY A 319 33.45 18.40 -5.80
N ASP A 320 34.71 18.18 -5.47
CA ASP A 320 35.77 19.18 -5.33
C ASP A 320 35.54 20.37 -6.27
N VAL A 321 34.86 21.41 -5.79
CA VAL A 321 34.97 22.72 -6.40
C VAL A 321 36.30 23.22 -5.89
N ASP A 322 37.32 22.89 -6.66
CA ASP A 322 38.70 23.33 -6.54
C ASP A 322 38.70 24.82 -6.12
N PRO A 323 39.08 25.15 -4.87
CA PRO A 323 38.95 26.50 -4.33
C PRO A 323 40.00 27.48 -4.90
N SER A 324 40.56 27.20 -6.07
CA SER A 324 41.80 27.78 -6.58
C SER A 324 41.65 28.84 -7.68
N LEU A 325 40.43 29.24 -8.09
CA LEU A 325 40.23 30.37 -9.02
C LEU A 325 39.63 31.60 -8.31
N SER A 326 40.41 32.11 -7.37
CA SER A 326 40.37 33.51 -6.94
C SER A 326 41.20 34.34 -7.93
N SER A 327 40.56 35.23 -8.70
CA SER A 327 41.01 36.62 -8.98
C SER A 327 40.34 37.12 -10.27
N ASP A 328 39.27 37.91 -10.15
CA ASP A 328 39.43 39.34 -10.37
C ASP A 328 38.19 40.12 -9.93
N ALA A 329 38.49 41.20 -9.21
CA ALA A 329 37.53 42.10 -8.61
C ALA A 329 36.90 43.03 -9.65
N THR A 330 35.78 43.63 -9.24
CA THR A 330 35.15 44.84 -9.79
C THR A 330 34.03 44.62 -10.81
N THR A 331 32.90 44.07 -10.36
CA THR A 331 31.60 44.36 -10.97
C THR A 331 30.68 45.03 -9.93
N PRO A 332 30.05 46.17 -10.26
CA PRO A 332 29.30 46.96 -9.30
C PRO A 332 28.03 46.23 -8.86
N ILE A 333 27.77 46.31 -7.56
CA ILE A 333 26.59 45.79 -6.86
C ILE A 333 25.35 46.49 -7.43
N LEU A 334 24.62 45.79 -8.30
CA LEU A 334 23.28 46.20 -8.71
C LEU A 334 22.31 46.03 -7.53
N PRO A 335 21.41 46.99 -7.30
CA PRO A 335 20.47 46.95 -6.18
C PRO A 335 19.53 45.75 -6.33
N ALA A 336 19.22 45.11 -5.19
CA ALA A 336 18.32 43.98 -5.03
C ALA A 336 16.97 44.21 -5.74
N GLN A 337 16.88 43.82 -7.00
CA GLN A 337 15.65 43.82 -7.76
C GLN A 337 14.91 42.53 -7.42
N ASN A 338 13.80 42.68 -6.70
CA ASN A 338 12.65 41.77 -6.65
C ASN A 338 13.02 40.28 -6.68
N LEU A 339 13.38 39.72 -5.51
CA LEU A 339 13.27 38.28 -5.31
C LEU A 339 11.85 37.85 -5.69
N ASP A 340 11.75 37.17 -6.83
CA ASP A 340 10.51 36.74 -7.45
C ASP A 340 9.66 35.97 -6.43
N SER A 341 8.58 36.59 -5.98
CA SER A 341 7.61 35.97 -5.04
C SER A 341 7.02 34.67 -5.60
N SER A 342 7.12 34.47 -6.92
CA SER A 342 6.76 33.24 -7.63
C SER A 342 7.65 32.05 -7.24
N GLY A 343 8.96 32.27 -7.01
CA GLY A 343 9.89 31.21 -6.60
C GLY A 343 9.53 30.64 -5.22
N LEU A 344 9.29 31.53 -4.25
CA LEU A 344 8.90 31.16 -2.89
C LEU A 344 7.60 30.36 -2.82
N LEU A 345 6.62 30.67 -3.67
CA LEU A 345 5.36 29.92 -3.73
C LEU A 345 5.55 28.52 -4.32
N SER A 346 6.33 28.41 -5.40
CA SER A 346 6.67 27.12 -6.01
C SER A 346 7.39 26.20 -5.03
N ASP A 347 8.37 26.74 -4.31
CA ASP A 347 9.12 26.00 -3.29
C ASP A 347 8.21 25.52 -2.15
N ARG A 348 7.29 26.37 -1.71
CA ARG A 348 6.30 26.02 -0.69
C ARG A 348 5.34 24.92 -1.17
N ILE A 349 4.85 24.99 -2.41
CA ILE A 349 3.99 23.97 -3.02
C ILE A 349 4.75 22.64 -3.08
N ALA A 350 6.01 22.67 -3.53
CA ALA A 350 6.85 21.49 -3.60
C ALA A 350 7.11 20.87 -2.22
N ALA A 351 7.36 21.69 -1.19
CA ALA A 351 7.57 21.22 0.18
C ALA A 351 6.32 20.55 0.76
N VAL A 352 5.13 21.16 0.58
CA VAL A 352 3.87 20.58 1.04
C VAL A 352 3.57 19.27 0.32
N ALA A 353 3.76 19.23 -1.00
CA ALA A 353 3.56 18.02 -1.78
C ALA A 353 4.53 16.91 -1.32
N ARG A 354 5.81 17.23 -1.10
CA ARG A 354 6.81 16.27 -0.62
C ARG A 354 6.43 15.67 0.72
N LYS A 355 5.94 16.48 1.66
CA LYS A 355 5.48 16.01 2.98
C LYS A 355 4.31 15.02 2.85
N ASP A 356 3.32 15.35 2.03
CA ASP A 356 2.15 14.49 1.80
C ASP A 356 2.53 13.16 1.11
N ILE A 357 3.41 13.21 0.11
CA ILE A 357 3.92 11.99 -0.55
C ILE A 357 4.75 11.15 0.44
N THR A 358 5.59 11.78 1.26
CA THR A 358 6.37 11.08 2.31
C THR A 358 5.45 10.36 3.28
N TRP A 359 4.41 11.04 3.77
CA TRP A 359 3.41 10.45 4.65
C TRP A 359 2.73 9.24 4.02
N TYR A 360 2.35 9.34 2.75
CA TYR A 360 1.73 8.25 2.00
C TYR A 360 2.66 7.05 1.81
N MET A 361 3.90 7.28 1.35
CA MET A 361 4.87 6.21 1.10
C MET A 361 5.23 5.49 2.40
N CYS A 362 5.43 6.22 3.49
CA CYS A 362 5.66 5.61 4.80
C CYS A 362 4.45 4.79 5.28
N SER A 363 3.22 5.28 5.06
CA SER A 363 2.00 4.53 5.40
C SER A 363 1.86 3.25 4.57
N LEU A 364 2.24 3.30 3.29
CA LEU A 364 2.25 2.13 2.41
C LEU A 364 3.30 1.11 2.86
N LEU A 365 4.51 1.57 3.20
CA LEU A 365 5.58 0.72 3.71
C LEU A 365 5.19 0.06 5.03
N HIS A 366 4.54 0.79 5.93
CA HIS A 366 3.99 0.22 7.16
C HIS A 366 3.03 -0.96 6.87
N TRP A 367 2.10 -0.83 5.91
CA TRP A 367 1.24 -1.95 5.53
C TRP A 367 2.01 -3.11 4.88
N LEU A 368 3.07 -2.81 4.15
CA LEU A 368 3.91 -3.83 3.50
C LEU A 368 4.78 -4.60 4.51
N TYR A 369 5.14 -3.99 5.64
CA TYR A 369 5.91 -4.63 6.71
C TYR A 369 5.06 -5.11 7.89
N ASP A 370 3.74 -4.90 7.87
CA ASP A 370 2.85 -5.35 8.94
C ASP A 370 2.90 -6.89 9.08
N PRO A 371 3.44 -7.45 10.18
CA PRO A 371 3.55 -8.89 10.37
C PRO A 371 2.17 -9.58 10.44
N LEU A 372 1.12 -8.86 10.84
CA LEU A 372 -0.25 -9.42 10.93
C LEU A 372 -0.84 -9.70 9.55
N SER A 373 -0.27 -9.09 8.51
CA SER A 373 -0.76 -9.22 7.15
C SER A 373 -0.26 -10.50 6.45
N MET A 374 0.82 -11.13 6.94
CA MET A 374 1.34 -12.37 6.35
C MET A 374 1.03 -13.59 7.22
N SER A 375 0.59 -14.68 6.58
CA SER A 375 0.48 -15.98 7.26
C SER A 375 1.85 -16.45 7.74
N ALA A 376 1.94 -17.09 8.90
CA ALA A 376 3.20 -17.63 9.43
C ALA A 376 3.92 -18.55 8.43
N THR A 377 3.17 -19.34 7.64
CA THR A 377 3.72 -20.17 6.56
C THR A 377 4.39 -19.34 5.47
N ALA A 378 3.87 -18.15 5.20
CA ALA A 378 4.42 -17.23 4.23
C ALA A 378 5.68 -16.53 4.72
N ILE A 379 5.72 -16.20 6.01
CA ILE A 379 6.92 -15.64 6.66
C ILE A 379 8.08 -16.64 6.57
N HIS A 380 7.86 -17.91 6.93
CA HIS A 380 8.91 -18.93 6.83
C HIS A 380 9.30 -19.26 5.38
N ALA A 381 8.35 -19.27 4.44
CA ALA A 381 8.66 -19.48 3.03
C ALA A 381 9.47 -18.33 2.43
N ALA A 382 9.13 -17.08 2.77
CA ALA A 382 9.88 -15.89 2.39
C ALA A 382 11.29 -15.88 3.00
N ALA A 383 11.43 -16.29 4.26
CA ALA A 383 12.73 -16.36 4.94
C ALA A 383 13.70 -17.38 4.32
N ARG A 384 13.18 -18.44 3.67
CA ARG A 384 13.99 -19.50 3.05
C ARG A 384 14.36 -19.24 1.60
N HIS A 385 13.64 -18.38 0.89
CA HIS A 385 13.91 -18.10 -0.51
C HIS A 385 14.88 -16.91 -0.69
N GLU A 386 15.79 -17.05 -1.65
CA GLU A 386 16.94 -16.17 -1.98
C GLU A 386 16.58 -14.72 -2.43
N SER A 387 15.57 -14.07 -1.86
CA SER A 387 15.33 -12.64 -2.11
C SER A 387 16.29 -11.74 -1.28
N ASN A 388 17.44 -12.27 -0.84
CA ASN A 388 18.48 -11.53 -0.12
C ASN A 388 18.92 -10.27 -0.87
N ALA A 389 18.93 -10.32 -2.20
CA ALA A 389 19.26 -9.16 -3.03
C ALA A 389 18.21 -8.05 -2.94
N LEU A 390 16.91 -8.40 -2.99
CA LEU A 390 15.82 -7.41 -2.94
C LEU A 390 15.69 -6.81 -1.54
N ARG A 391 15.72 -7.66 -0.51
CA ARG A 391 15.79 -7.25 0.90
C ARG A 391 17.00 -6.36 1.16
N GLY A 392 18.18 -6.76 0.68
CA GLY A 392 19.40 -5.96 0.80
C GLY A 392 19.23 -4.59 0.16
N ALA A 393 18.70 -4.53 -1.06
CA ALA A 393 18.43 -3.27 -1.76
C ALA A 393 17.47 -2.36 -0.98
N ILE A 394 16.38 -2.92 -0.41
CA ILE A 394 15.43 -2.17 0.42
C ILE A 394 16.10 -1.59 1.66
N LEU A 395 16.85 -2.41 2.40
CA LEU A 395 17.53 -1.98 3.63
C LEU A 395 18.64 -0.96 3.35
N THR A 396 19.40 -1.15 2.27
CA THR A 396 20.40 -0.16 1.82
C THR A 396 19.73 1.16 1.46
N ALA A 397 18.62 1.13 0.72
CA ALA A 397 17.89 2.32 0.33
C ALA A 397 17.27 3.07 1.53
N LEU A 398 16.71 2.35 2.49
CA LEU A 398 16.23 2.93 3.75
C LEU A 398 17.38 3.53 4.58
N SER A 399 18.52 2.84 4.66
CA SER A 399 19.71 3.36 5.34
C SER A 399 20.22 4.66 4.68
N ASN A 400 20.28 4.66 3.34
CA ASN A 400 20.64 5.83 2.55
C ASN A 400 19.70 7.01 2.79
N LEU A 401 18.39 6.74 2.88
CA LEU A 401 17.36 7.73 3.18
C LEU A 401 17.52 8.30 4.60
N CYS A 402 17.76 7.44 5.60
CA CYS A 402 18.05 7.86 6.97
C CYS A 402 19.30 8.75 7.04
N GLN A 403 20.37 8.41 6.31
CA GLN A 403 21.58 9.22 6.26
C GLN A 403 21.33 10.57 5.56
N ALA A 404 20.65 10.57 4.41
CA ALA A 404 20.31 11.77 3.65
C ALA A 404 19.52 12.78 4.49
N THR A 405 18.59 12.28 5.28
CA THR A 405 17.68 13.09 6.10
C THR A 405 18.32 13.53 7.41
N SER A 406 19.31 12.78 7.93
CA SER A 406 20.05 13.11 9.15
C SER A 406 21.22 14.07 8.92
N ALA A 407 21.89 14.00 7.77
CA ALA A 407 23.05 14.84 7.45
C ALA A 407 22.72 16.35 7.42
N GLY A 408 21.43 16.71 7.29
CA GLY A 408 20.96 18.08 7.41
C GLY A 408 21.02 18.66 8.84
N ARG A 409 21.09 17.83 9.88
CA ARG A 409 21.44 18.27 11.23
C ARG A 409 22.95 18.40 11.31
N SER A 410 23.45 19.54 10.81
CA SER A 410 24.81 19.95 11.13
C SER A 410 24.93 20.00 12.65
N LEU A 411 25.66 19.03 13.20
CA LEU A 411 26.20 19.05 14.56
C LEU A 411 27.22 20.20 14.61
N TYR A 412 26.75 21.44 14.57
CA TYR A 412 27.49 22.52 15.20
C TYR A 412 27.12 22.46 16.68
N PRO A 413 27.91 21.76 17.52
CA PRO A 413 27.84 22.02 18.94
C PRO A 413 28.18 23.51 19.11
N GLU A 414 27.40 24.23 19.90
CA GLU A 414 27.66 25.62 20.28
C GLU A 414 27.38 26.71 19.23
N MET A 415 26.14 26.84 18.77
CA MET A 415 25.57 28.18 18.57
C MET A 415 24.77 28.61 19.81
N LYS A 416 25.43 28.61 20.98
CA LYS A 416 24.86 29.22 22.20
C LYS A 416 24.97 30.75 22.22
N ASN A 417 25.76 31.38 21.34
CA ASN A 417 26.14 32.80 21.49
C ASN A 417 26.12 33.67 20.20
N ALA A 418 25.40 33.32 19.14
CA ALA A 418 25.42 34.11 17.89
C ALA A 418 24.14 34.90 17.60
N CYS A 419 23.50 35.47 18.63
CA CYS A 419 22.73 36.70 18.48
C CYS A 419 23.64 37.88 18.86
N SER A 420 24.68 38.16 18.07
CA SER A 420 25.43 39.41 18.24
C SER A 420 24.54 40.56 17.78
N PHE A 421 24.08 41.36 18.74
CA PHE A 421 23.37 42.62 18.53
C PHE A 421 24.33 43.67 17.94
N GLU A 422 24.77 43.50 16.69
CA GLU A 422 25.47 44.57 15.99
C GLU A 422 24.43 45.47 15.31
N SER A 423 24.30 46.70 15.83
CA SER A 423 23.64 47.86 15.19
C SER A 423 22.10 47.92 15.17
N GLY A 424 21.40 47.31 16.13
CA GLY A 424 19.97 47.59 16.36
C GLY A 424 18.98 47.11 15.28
N MET A 425 19.47 46.43 14.24
CA MET A 425 18.65 45.66 13.32
C MET A 425 18.84 44.17 13.63
N LEU A 426 17.79 43.52 14.13
CA LEU A 426 17.68 42.07 14.15
C LEU A 426 17.71 41.56 12.71
N ARG A 427 18.91 41.29 12.18
CA ARG A 427 19.03 40.40 11.03
C ARG A 427 18.70 39.00 11.54
N GLU A 428 17.43 38.61 11.39
CA GLU A 428 17.09 37.19 11.34
C GLU A 428 18.03 36.55 10.32
N ARG A 429 19.04 35.82 10.80
CA ARG A 429 19.74 34.86 9.96
C ARG A 429 18.68 33.83 9.62
N CYS A 430 18.02 34.03 8.48
CA CYS A 430 17.04 33.12 7.92
C CYS A 430 17.64 31.73 7.97
N HIS A 431 17.22 30.94 8.96
CA HIS A 431 17.58 29.55 9.03
C HIS A 431 17.08 28.96 7.72
N ARG A 432 18.01 28.43 6.91
CA ARG A 432 17.60 27.64 5.76
C ARG A 432 16.70 26.55 6.33
N PRO A 433 15.42 26.46 5.92
CA PRO A 433 14.55 25.42 6.43
C PRO A 433 15.23 24.09 6.16
N ALA A 434 15.26 23.21 7.18
CA ALA A 434 15.80 21.88 7.01
C ALA A 434 15.14 21.21 5.80
N LEU A 435 15.91 20.43 5.04
CA LEU A 435 15.43 19.75 3.83
C LEU A 435 14.21 18.85 4.12
N VAL A 436 14.12 18.37 5.35
CA VAL A 436 13.10 17.45 5.87
C VAL A 436 12.62 17.99 7.21
N ASP A 437 11.30 18.05 7.42
CA ASP A 437 10.74 18.39 8.73
C ASP A 437 10.81 17.21 9.71
N GLU A 438 10.88 17.50 11.01
CA GLU A 438 11.10 16.49 12.05
C GLU A 438 10.05 15.36 12.05
N VAL A 439 8.80 15.67 11.69
CA VAL A 439 7.72 14.67 11.60
C VAL A 439 8.00 13.71 10.45
N SER A 440 8.32 14.23 9.25
CA SER A 440 8.65 13.39 8.10
C SER A 440 9.88 12.52 8.38
N GLN A 441 10.89 13.07 9.06
CA GLN A 441 12.07 12.33 9.49
C GLN A 441 11.71 11.20 10.47
N GLY A 442 10.93 11.50 11.51
CA GLY A 442 10.46 10.49 12.47
C GLY A 442 9.69 9.36 11.81
N MET A 443 8.84 9.66 10.82
CA MET A 443 8.11 8.65 10.05
C MET A 443 9.05 7.75 9.24
N MET A 444 10.07 8.33 8.58
CA MET A 444 11.05 7.53 7.82
C MET A 444 11.87 6.62 8.73
N PHE A 445 12.22 7.08 9.94
CA PHE A 445 12.88 6.23 10.93
C PHE A 445 11.99 5.10 11.43
N ALA A 446 10.72 5.38 11.77
CA ALA A 446 9.78 4.36 12.22
C ALA A 446 9.62 3.25 11.18
N VAL A 447 9.46 3.59 9.90
CA VAL A 447 9.38 2.60 8.82
C VAL A 447 10.68 1.83 8.63
N SER A 448 11.83 2.48 8.82
CA SER A 448 13.14 1.81 8.73
C SER A 448 13.35 0.80 9.85
N GLU A 449 12.92 1.16 11.07
CA GLU A 449 12.90 0.27 12.22
C GLU A 449 11.95 -0.91 12.00
N GLU A 450 10.73 -0.65 11.52
CA GLU A 450 9.75 -1.71 11.19
C GLU A 450 10.28 -2.65 10.11
N ALA A 451 10.88 -2.13 9.04
CA ALA A 451 11.50 -2.95 8.00
C ALA A 451 12.61 -3.83 8.60
N TRP A 452 13.43 -3.27 9.49
CA TRP A 452 14.48 -4.03 10.18
C TRP A 452 13.89 -5.14 11.06
N LEU A 453 12.86 -4.84 11.86
CA LEU A 453 12.16 -5.83 12.69
C LEU A 453 11.49 -6.92 11.84
N TYR A 454 10.82 -6.55 10.76
CA TYR A 454 10.17 -7.48 9.83
C TYR A 454 11.17 -8.50 9.25
N TYR A 455 12.34 -8.01 8.85
CA TYR A 455 13.36 -8.83 8.20
C TYR A 455 14.24 -9.63 9.18
N PHE A 456 14.58 -9.08 10.35
CA PHE A 456 15.52 -9.70 11.29
C PHE A 456 14.87 -10.24 12.57
N GLY A 457 13.72 -9.71 12.99
CA GLY A 457 13.06 -10.10 14.23
C GLY A 457 12.62 -11.56 14.28
N ASN A 458 12.24 -12.13 13.12
CA ASN A 458 11.75 -13.51 13.02
C ASN A 458 12.86 -14.58 13.06
N ILE A 459 14.14 -14.20 13.02
CA ILE A 459 15.28 -15.15 13.01
C ILE A 459 15.52 -15.74 14.41
N SER A 460 15.06 -15.07 15.48
CA SER A 460 15.35 -15.47 16.86
C SER A 460 14.58 -16.73 17.32
N GLU A 461 13.42 -17.03 16.75
CA GLU A 461 12.61 -18.19 17.18
C GLU A 461 13.15 -19.51 16.59
N ASP A 462 13.68 -19.49 15.37
CA ASP A 462 14.20 -20.68 14.69
C ASP A 462 15.57 -21.16 15.23
N MET A 463 16.29 -20.34 16.02
CA MET A 463 17.53 -20.79 16.68
C MET A 463 17.31 -21.49 18.03
N GLN A 464 16.08 -21.48 18.56
CA GLN A 464 15.75 -22.13 19.85
C GLN A 464 14.99 -23.46 19.70
N ALA A 465 14.59 -23.83 18.47
CA ALA A 465 13.98 -25.12 18.12
C ALA A 465 14.99 -26.02 17.42
#